data_AF-A0A3C0TPX1-F1
#
_entry.id   AF-A0A3C0TPX1-F1
#
_cell.length_a   1.000
_cell.length_b   1.000
_cell.length_c   1.000
_cell.angle_alpha   90.00
_cell.angle_beta   90.00
_cell.angle_gamma   90.00
#
_symmetry.space_group_name_H-M   'P 1'
#
loop_
_entity.id
_entity.type
_entity.pdbx_description
1 polymer ?
#
loop_
_entity_poly.entity_id
_entity_poly.type
_entity_poly.pdbx_seq_one_letter_code
_entity_poly.pdbx_strand_id
1 'polypeptide(L)'
;MKKQMFVLFGVVGLALALAMPARAGDDLIESVAKGCKKELSTYCKDVTPGQGRILACLYAHGDKISGQCDYALYDAAVQLERFVAALVYVVNECDEDLEKYCANIAPGQGRLLDCLDKNKRKVSKRCKQAFEDVGAK
;
A
#
# COMPACT_ATOMS: atom_id res chain seq x y z
N MET A 1 -43.80 -12.14 14.69
CA MET A 1 -42.77 -11.20 15.18
C MET A 1 -41.31 -11.65 14.92
N LYS A 2 -40.98 -12.96 14.90
CA LYS A 2 -39.59 -13.45 14.65
C LYS A 2 -39.04 -13.25 13.23
N LYS A 3 -39.89 -13.18 12.18
CA LYS A 3 -39.43 -12.97 10.79
C LYS A 3 -38.91 -11.55 10.51
N GLN A 4 -39.42 -10.54 11.22
CA GLN A 4 -38.99 -9.14 11.05
C GLN A 4 -37.61 -8.87 11.69
N MET A 5 -37.24 -9.63 12.73
CA MET A 5 -35.95 -9.52 13.40
C MET A 5 -34.78 -10.00 12.54
N PHE A 6 -34.97 -11.03 11.71
CA PHE A 6 -33.93 -11.53 10.79
C PHE A 6 -33.65 -10.58 9.63
N VAL A 7 -34.67 -9.85 9.17
CA VAL A 7 -34.52 -8.87 8.08
C VAL A 7 -33.71 -7.66 8.55
N LEU A 8 -33.97 -7.17 9.77
CA LEU A 8 -33.22 -6.04 10.35
C LEU A 8 -31.73 -6.34 10.55
N PHE A 9 -31.37 -7.56 10.99
CA PHE A 9 -29.95 -7.94 11.12
C PHE A 9 -29.27 -8.25 9.78
N GLY A 10 -30.00 -8.78 8.79
CA GLY A 10 -29.45 -9.07 7.45
C GLY A 10 -29.10 -7.82 6.65
N VAL A 11 -29.89 -6.75 6.78
CA VAL A 11 -29.66 -5.49 6.05
C VAL A 11 -28.53 -4.65 6.71
N VAL A 12 -28.40 -4.71 8.04
CA VAL A 12 -27.32 -4.00 8.76
C VAL A 12 -25.96 -4.68 8.57
N GLY A 13 -25.91 -6.01 8.48
CA GLY A 13 -24.67 -6.75 8.26
C GLY A 13 -24.05 -6.56 6.86
N LEU A 14 -24.88 -6.37 5.83
CA LEU A 14 -24.41 -6.19 4.45
C LEU A 14 -23.83 -4.78 4.17
N ALA A 15 -24.24 -3.78 4.96
CA ALA A 15 -23.77 -2.40 4.81
C ALA A 15 -22.35 -2.17 5.39
N LEU A 16 -21.88 -3.02 6.31
CA LEU A 16 -20.56 -2.86 6.95
C LEU A 16 -19.37 -3.37 6.12
N ALA A 17 -19.59 -4.05 5.00
CA ALA A 17 -18.52 -4.64 4.18
C ALA A 17 -17.98 -3.72 3.06
N LEU A 18 -18.64 -2.59 2.78
CA LEU A 18 -18.35 -1.77 1.59
C LEU A 18 -17.46 -0.54 1.84
N ALA A 19 -16.87 -0.41 3.03
CA ALA A 19 -16.08 0.78 3.40
C ALA A 19 -14.64 0.46 3.83
N MET A 20 -14.00 -0.55 3.22
CA MET A 20 -12.54 -0.63 3.32
C MET A 20 -11.92 0.34 2.30
N PRO A 21 -11.12 1.32 2.74
CA PRO A 21 -10.39 2.17 1.81
C PRO A 21 -9.37 1.30 1.07
N ALA A 22 -9.40 1.34 -0.26
CA ALA A 22 -8.35 0.78 -1.10
C ALA A 22 -7.02 1.44 -0.72
N ARG A 23 -6.00 0.65 -0.43
CA ARG A 23 -4.68 1.18 -0.11
C ARG A 23 -3.96 1.46 -1.42
N ALA A 24 -3.27 2.59 -1.53
CA ALA A 24 -2.53 2.98 -2.74
C ALA A 24 -1.45 1.96 -3.19
N GLY A 25 -1.10 0.98 -2.35
CA GLY A 25 -0.21 -0.13 -2.71
C GLY A 25 -0.89 -1.26 -3.50
N ASP A 26 -2.22 -1.29 -3.54
CA ASP A 26 -3.01 -2.33 -4.22
C ASP A 26 -2.83 -2.26 -5.75
N ASP A 27 -2.70 -1.05 -6.30
CA ASP A 27 -2.53 -0.79 -7.74
C ASP A 27 -1.22 -1.39 -8.29
N LEU A 28 -0.13 -1.34 -7.51
CA LEU A 28 1.18 -1.84 -7.93
C LEU A 28 1.18 -3.36 -8.03
N ILE A 29 0.63 -4.02 -7.02
CA ILE A 29 0.54 -5.49 -6.97
C ILE A 29 -0.38 -6.00 -8.07
N GLU A 30 -1.50 -5.31 -8.31
CA GLU A 30 -2.42 -5.64 -9.40
C GLU A 30 -1.75 -5.50 -10.78
N SER A 31 -0.98 -4.43 -11.00
CA SER A 31 -0.23 -4.22 -12.24
C SER A 31 0.73 -5.37 -12.54
N VAL A 32 1.53 -5.79 -11.55
CA VAL A 32 2.42 -6.95 -11.67
C VAL A 32 1.64 -8.23 -11.89
N ALA A 33 0.57 -8.48 -11.11
CA ALA A 33 -0.24 -9.68 -11.24
C ALA A 33 -0.87 -9.81 -12.63
N LYS A 34 -1.32 -8.69 -13.21
CA LYS A 34 -1.87 -8.62 -14.56
C LYS A 34 -0.79 -8.83 -15.62
N GLY A 35 0.36 -8.16 -15.48
CA GLY A 35 1.48 -8.27 -16.41
C GLY A 35 2.12 -9.67 -16.43
N CYS A 36 2.15 -10.33 -15.27
CA CYS A 36 2.75 -11.65 -15.08
C CYS A 36 1.74 -12.80 -15.02
N LYS A 37 0.49 -12.59 -15.47
CA LYS A 37 -0.59 -13.58 -15.31
C LYS A 37 -0.21 -14.97 -15.84
N LYS A 38 0.50 -15.01 -16.98
CA LYS A 38 0.94 -16.27 -17.60
C LYS A 38 1.98 -16.97 -16.72
N GLU A 39 2.97 -16.23 -16.24
CA GLU A 39 4.08 -16.73 -15.43
C GLU A 39 3.57 -17.20 -14.06
N LEU A 40 2.66 -16.43 -13.44
CA LEU A 40 2.05 -16.78 -12.17
C LEU A 40 1.25 -18.10 -12.26
N SER A 41 0.47 -18.28 -13.33
CA SER A 41 -0.31 -19.50 -13.53
C SER A 41 0.52 -20.71 -13.99
N THR A 42 1.63 -20.48 -14.68
CA THR A 42 2.48 -21.55 -15.24
C THR A 42 3.55 -22.01 -14.26
N TYR A 43 4.25 -21.07 -13.61
CA TYR A 43 5.44 -21.35 -12.80
C TYR A 43 5.21 -21.19 -11.30
N CYS A 44 4.36 -20.25 -10.88
CA CYS A 44 4.23 -19.86 -9.46
C CYS A 44 2.90 -20.26 -8.80
N LYS A 45 2.11 -21.14 -9.41
CA LYS A 45 0.74 -21.49 -8.95
C LYS A 45 0.67 -22.08 -7.54
N ASP A 46 1.71 -22.78 -7.11
CA ASP A 46 1.78 -23.46 -5.81
C ASP A 46 2.48 -22.61 -4.73
N VAL A 47 2.91 -21.40 -5.10
CA VAL A 47 3.58 -20.48 -4.19
C VAL A 47 2.55 -19.76 -3.33
N THR A 48 2.65 -19.94 -2.02
CA THR A 48 1.82 -19.18 -1.07
C THR A 48 2.15 -17.68 -1.17
N PRO A 49 1.16 -16.79 -1.39
CA PRO A 49 1.41 -15.35 -1.47
C PRO A 49 1.99 -14.74 -0.19
N GLY A 50 2.56 -13.53 -0.32
CA GLY A 50 3.12 -12.75 0.79
C GLY A 50 4.63 -12.93 0.99
N GLN A 51 5.23 -12.05 1.80
CA GLN A 51 6.65 -12.08 2.20
C GLN A 51 7.63 -12.17 1.00
N GLY A 52 7.25 -11.61 -0.16
CA GLY A 52 8.07 -11.64 -1.36
C GLY A 52 8.18 -13.01 -2.05
N ARG A 53 7.46 -14.05 -1.61
CA ARG A 53 7.58 -15.41 -2.18
C ARG A 53 7.26 -15.49 -3.68
N ILE A 54 6.22 -14.77 -4.11
CA ILE A 54 5.85 -14.72 -5.53
C ILE A 54 6.93 -14.04 -6.36
N LEU A 55 7.47 -12.92 -5.87
CA LEU A 55 8.57 -12.22 -6.53
C LEU A 55 9.82 -13.10 -6.61
N ALA A 56 10.13 -13.84 -5.54
CA ALA A 56 11.23 -14.80 -5.54
C ALA A 56 11.03 -15.93 -6.56
N CYS A 57 9.79 -16.42 -6.72
CA CYS A 57 9.47 -17.39 -7.77
C CYS A 57 9.67 -16.83 -9.18
N LEU A 58 9.17 -15.62 -9.46
CA LEU A 58 9.37 -14.96 -10.75
C LEU A 58 10.86 -14.74 -11.04
N TYR A 59 11.64 -14.34 -10.03
CA TYR A 59 13.09 -14.19 -10.14
C TYR A 59 13.80 -15.52 -10.45
N ALA A 60 13.41 -16.61 -9.80
CA ALA A 60 13.95 -17.95 -10.06
C ALA A 60 13.64 -18.48 -11.46
N HIS A 61 12.61 -17.93 -12.12
CA HIS A 61 12.21 -18.25 -13.49
C HIS A 61 12.48 -17.09 -14.47
N GLY A 62 13.44 -16.21 -14.15
CA GLY A 62 13.73 -15.01 -14.94
C GLY A 62 14.11 -15.27 -16.41
N ASP A 63 14.61 -16.45 -16.74
CA ASP A 63 14.89 -16.88 -18.12
C ASP A 63 13.62 -17.26 -18.91
N LYS A 64 12.47 -17.39 -18.24
CA LYS A 64 11.20 -17.89 -18.78
C LYS A 64 10.05 -16.90 -18.68
N ILE A 65 10.29 -15.70 -18.17
CA ILE A 65 9.27 -14.65 -18.09
C ILE A 65 9.09 -13.98 -19.45
N SER A 66 7.85 -13.60 -19.76
CA SER A 66 7.55 -12.79 -20.94
C SER A 66 8.03 -11.35 -20.78
N GLY A 67 8.29 -10.66 -21.90
CA GLY A 67 8.61 -9.23 -21.88
C GLY A 67 7.51 -8.35 -21.26
N GLN A 68 6.25 -8.80 -21.29
CA GLN A 68 5.15 -8.13 -20.60
C GLN A 68 5.29 -8.22 -19.07
N CYS A 69 5.62 -9.40 -18.55
CA CYS A 69 5.87 -9.58 -17.12
C CYS A 69 7.11 -8.81 -16.68
N ASP A 70 8.19 -8.88 -17.46
CA ASP A 70 9.44 -8.15 -17.19
C ASP A 70 9.21 -6.64 -17.13
N TYR A 71 8.50 -6.07 -18.11
CA TYR A 71 8.12 -4.66 -18.09
C TYR A 71 7.27 -4.30 -16.86
N ALA A 72 6.29 -5.13 -16.50
CA ALA A 72 5.45 -4.88 -15.34
C ALA A 72 6.24 -4.90 -14.02
N LEU A 73 7.22 -5.82 -13.89
CA LEU A 73 8.13 -5.87 -12.75
C LEU A 73 9.04 -4.63 -12.69
N TYR A 74 9.58 -4.21 -13.84
CA TYR A 74 10.42 -3.01 -13.94
C TYR A 74 9.66 -1.74 -13.60
N ASP A 75 8.49 -1.52 -14.22
CA ASP A 75 7.63 -0.37 -13.92
C ASP A 75 7.27 -0.34 -12.43
N ALA A 76 6.94 -1.50 -11.86
CA ALA A 76 6.63 -1.58 -10.45
C ALA A 76 7.80 -1.20 -9.54
N ALA A 77 9.03 -1.61 -9.89
CA ALA A 77 10.22 -1.22 -9.16
C ALA A 77 10.45 0.30 -9.19
N VAL A 78 10.33 0.93 -10.37
CA VAL A 78 10.48 2.39 -10.53
C VAL A 78 9.45 3.16 -9.71
N GLN A 79 8.20 2.69 -9.71
CA GLN A 79 7.13 3.35 -8.94
C GLN A 79 7.35 3.20 -7.43
N LEU A 80 7.83 2.04 -6.98
CA LEU A 80 8.20 1.84 -5.58
C LEU A 80 9.36 2.75 -5.16
N GLU A 81 10.40 2.89 -6.00
CA GLU A 81 11.53 3.78 -5.74
C GLU A 81 11.10 5.24 -5.60
N ARG A 82 10.24 5.73 -6.50
CA ARG A 82 9.67 7.08 -6.42
C ARG A 82 8.88 7.29 -5.14
N PHE A 83 8.08 6.31 -4.75
CA PHE A 83 7.32 6.36 -3.50
C PHE A 83 8.24 6.41 -2.28
N VAL A 84 9.30 5.59 -2.24
CA VAL A 84 10.30 5.62 -1.16
C VAL A 84 11.00 6.98 -1.10
N ALA A 85 11.38 7.56 -2.24
CA ALA A 85 12.00 8.88 -2.29
C ALA A 85 11.07 9.97 -1.72
N ALA A 86 9.78 9.94 -2.08
CA ALA A 86 8.77 10.84 -1.53
C ALA A 86 8.61 10.67 -0.01
N LEU A 87 8.59 9.44 0.49
CA LEU A 87 8.53 9.18 1.93
C LEU A 87 9.75 9.71 2.67
N VAL A 88 10.96 9.50 2.14
CA VAL A 88 12.20 10.01 2.72
C VAL A 88 12.17 11.53 2.80
N TYR A 89 11.71 12.20 1.74
CA TYR A 89 11.52 13.65 1.75
C TYR A 89 10.56 14.08 2.87
N VAL A 90 9.35 13.51 2.95
CA VAL A 90 8.39 13.84 4.01
C VAL A 90 8.98 13.63 5.41
N VAL A 91 9.66 12.51 5.66
CA VAL A 91 10.26 12.24 6.97
C VAL A 91 11.33 13.27 7.32
N ASN A 92 12.19 13.65 6.37
CA ASN A 92 13.23 14.66 6.59
C ASN A 92 12.67 16.07 6.82
N GLU A 93 11.56 16.41 6.16
CA GLU A 93 10.90 17.70 6.33
C GLU A 93 10.04 17.78 7.60
N CYS A 94 9.68 16.63 8.18
CA CYS A 94 8.83 16.48 9.36
C CYS A 94 9.55 15.94 10.59
N ASP A 95 10.88 15.89 10.65
CA ASP A 95 11.61 15.21 11.74
C ASP A 95 11.29 15.79 13.13
N GLU A 96 11.34 17.11 13.30
CA GLU A 96 11.00 17.79 14.55
C GLU A 96 9.53 17.55 14.94
N ASP A 97 8.64 17.51 13.94
CA ASP A 97 7.21 17.25 14.13
C ASP A 97 6.94 15.80 14.55
N LEU A 98 7.70 14.85 13.99
CA LEU A 98 7.65 13.44 14.38
C LEU A 98 8.09 13.24 15.82
N GLU A 99 9.18 13.88 16.25
CA GLU A 99 9.64 13.82 17.64
C GLU A 99 8.61 14.44 18.59
N LYS A 100 8.06 15.60 18.22
CA LYS A 100 7.16 16.36 19.09
C LYS A 100 5.78 15.72 19.23
N TYR A 101 5.22 15.18 18.15
CA TYR A 101 3.83 14.72 18.10
C TYR A 101 3.68 13.20 18.01
N CYS A 102 4.72 12.47 17.56
CA CYS A 102 4.63 11.07 17.17
C CYS A 102 5.68 10.15 17.81
N ALA A 103 6.46 10.61 18.79
CA ALA A 103 7.54 9.81 19.42
C ALA A 103 7.10 8.45 20.00
N ASN A 104 5.84 8.32 20.44
CA ASN A 104 5.31 7.08 21.00
C ASN A 104 4.69 6.14 19.95
N ILE A 105 4.80 6.48 18.66
CA ILE A 105 4.26 5.69 17.57
C ILE A 105 5.33 4.74 17.06
N ALA A 106 5.05 3.44 17.14
CA ALA A 106 5.95 2.45 16.58
C ALA A 106 6.04 2.56 15.04
N PRO A 107 7.24 2.46 14.45
CA PRO A 107 7.44 2.59 13.01
C PRO A 107 6.76 1.47 12.20
N GLY A 108 6.69 1.67 10.89
CA GLY A 108 6.11 0.72 9.94
C GLY A 108 4.60 0.84 9.75
N GLN A 109 4.09 0.17 8.72
CA GLN A 109 2.65 0.10 8.38
C GLN A 109 1.98 1.47 8.19
N GLY A 110 2.74 2.51 7.84
CA GLY A 110 2.22 3.87 7.65
C GLY A 110 1.89 4.63 8.94
N ARG A 111 2.09 4.06 10.13
CA ARG A 111 1.60 4.64 11.40
C ARG A 111 2.15 6.04 11.70
N LEU A 112 3.40 6.32 11.35
CA LEU A 112 4.01 7.64 11.55
C LEU A 112 3.42 8.69 10.62
N LEU A 113 3.13 8.33 9.36
CA LEU A 113 2.45 9.22 8.41
C LEU A 113 1.02 9.50 8.87
N ASP A 114 0.30 8.48 9.33
CA ASP A 114 -1.05 8.64 9.90
C ASP A 114 -1.04 9.57 11.12
N CYS A 115 0.01 9.50 11.94
CA CYS A 115 0.17 10.39 13.10
C CYS A 115 0.41 11.85 12.67
N LEU A 116 1.27 12.08 11.68
CA LEU A 116 1.52 13.41 11.12
C LEU A 116 0.24 13.99 10.49
N ASP A 117 -0.51 13.21 9.70
CA ASP A 117 -1.77 13.69 9.11
C ASP A 117 -2.80 14.07 10.19
N LYS A 118 -2.96 13.25 11.23
CA LYS A 118 -3.84 13.57 12.37
C LYS A 118 -3.43 14.87 13.09
N ASN A 119 -2.14 15.22 13.03
CA ASN A 119 -1.61 16.44 13.61
C ASN A 119 -1.35 17.54 12.56
N LYS A 120 -1.84 17.45 11.33
CA LYS A 120 -1.53 18.40 10.22
C LYS A 120 -1.80 19.88 10.49
N ARG A 121 -2.62 20.21 11.50
CA ARG A 121 -2.86 21.59 11.94
C ARG A 121 -1.82 22.13 12.93
N LYS A 122 -1.05 21.23 13.53
CA LYS A 122 -0.04 21.50 14.57
C LYS A 122 1.39 21.38 14.04
N VAL A 123 1.60 20.58 13.00
CA VAL A 123 2.93 20.41 12.38
C VAL A 123 3.44 21.72 11.79
N SER A 124 4.75 21.80 11.61
CA SER A 124 5.42 22.94 10.99
C SER A 124 4.92 23.20 9.56
N LYS A 125 5.12 24.43 9.08
CA LYS A 125 4.84 24.80 7.69
C LYS A 125 5.64 23.95 6.71
N ARG A 126 6.90 23.63 7.07
CA ARG A 126 7.82 22.79 6.28
C ARG A 126 7.26 21.39 6.10
N CYS A 127 6.88 20.74 7.20
CA CYS A 127 6.25 19.42 7.15
C CYS A 127 4.95 19.42 6.35
N LYS A 128 4.08 20.43 6.55
CA LYS A 128 2.84 20.56 5.78
C LYS A 128 3.11 20.68 4.27
N GLN A 129 4.09 21.51 3.88
CA GLN A 129 4.47 21.67 2.48
C GLN A 129 4.95 20.33 1.88
N ALA A 130 5.74 19.57 2.65
CA ALA A 130 6.25 18.29 2.16
C ALA A 130 5.14 17.28 1.80
N PHE A 131 4.07 17.22 2.59
CA PHE A 131 2.88 16.42 2.26
C PHE A 131 2.20 16.89 0.97
N GLU A 132 2.08 18.20 0.77
CA GLU A 132 1.50 18.79 -0.44
C GLU A 132 2.35 18.48 -1.69
N ASP A 133 3.68 18.60 -1.58
CA ASP A 133 4.61 18.39 -2.69
C ASP A 133 4.57 16.96 -3.25
N VAL A 134 4.38 15.96 -2.39
CA VAL A 134 4.35 14.54 -2.78
C VAL A 134 2.95 13.98 -2.98
N GLY A 135 1.91 14.82 -2.82
CA GLY A 135 0.52 14.38 -2.90
C GLY A 135 0.12 13.38 -1.81
N ALA A 136 0.86 13.32 -0.70
CA ALA A 136 0.48 12.54 0.47
C ALA A 136 -0.69 13.26 1.16
N LYS A 137 -1.85 12.61 1.23
CA LYS A 137 -3.03 13.11 1.94
C LYS A 137 -3.25 12.34 3.23
#